data_AF-A0AAJ0JNP4-F1
#
_entry.id   AF-A0AAJ0JNP4-F1
#
_cell.length_a   1.000
_cell.length_b   1.000
_cell.length_c   1.000
_cell.angle_alpha   90.00
_cell.angle_beta   90.00
_cell.angle_gamma   90.00
#
_symmetry.space_group_name_H-M   'P 1'
#
loop_
_entity.id
_entity.type
_entity.pdbx_description
1 polymer ?
#
loop_
_entity_poly.entity_id
_entity_poly.type
_entity_poly.pdbx_seq_one_letter_code
_entity_poly.pdbx_strand_id
1 'polypeptide(L)'
;MDNEKPMPETLFEYPSEIDKISKEFNNIITQSSNAEDLGYDHLAGIGYRKAIEFLVKDYLIEFKNEDRDSISSKLLSQCIKSIDDERIQNLAKAASWIGNDETHYIRKHIDKDIQDLKSFLHTLTSLVSFEIQISKAEDFINNN
;
A
#
# COMPACT_ATOMS: atom_id res chain seq x y z
N MET A 1 -10.67 -31.28 7.56
CA MET A 1 -10.99 -30.96 6.16
C MET A 1 -10.28 -29.67 5.86
N ASP A 2 -9.15 -29.76 5.15
CA ASP A 2 -8.46 -28.58 4.63
C ASP A 2 -9.36 -27.97 3.54
N ASN A 3 -10.16 -27.00 3.96
CA ASN A 3 -10.94 -26.14 3.09
C ASN A 3 -10.10 -24.89 2.72
N GLU A 4 -8.82 -25.05 2.41
CA GLU A 4 -8.07 -23.97 1.78
C GLU A 4 -8.53 -23.87 0.34
N LYS A 5 -9.55 -23.03 0.10
CA LYS A 5 -9.78 -22.53 -1.24
C LYS A 5 -8.50 -21.82 -1.68
N PRO A 6 -7.97 -22.12 -2.88
CA PRO A 6 -6.81 -21.40 -3.38
C PRO A 6 -7.14 -19.90 -3.39
N MET A 7 -6.25 -19.10 -2.84
CA MET A 7 -6.37 -17.65 -2.92
C MET A 7 -6.36 -17.27 -4.40
N PRO A 8 -7.34 -16.48 -4.87
CA PRO A 8 -7.33 -16.04 -6.26
C PRO A 8 -6.08 -15.19 -6.54
N GLU A 9 -5.72 -15.02 -7.80
CA GLU A 9 -4.67 -14.08 -8.17
C GLU A 9 -5.16 -12.64 -7.97
N THR A 10 -4.24 -11.72 -7.67
CA THR A 10 -4.56 -10.29 -7.63
C THR A 10 -4.90 -9.78 -9.03
N LEU A 11 -5.96 -8.98 -9.13
CA LEU A 11 -6.30 -8.24 -10.35
C LEU A 11 -5.74 -6.81 -10.32
N PHE A 12 -5.09 -6.43 -9.23
CA PHE A 12 -4.37 -5.18 -9.09
C PHE A 12 -2.90 -5.37 -9.47
N GLU A 13 -2.44 -4.59 -10.45
CA GLU A 13 -1.05 -4.64 -10.94
C GLU A 13 -0.12 -3.80 -10.06
N TYR A 14 0.99 -4.40 -9.61
CA TYR A 14 2.06 -3.72 -8.88
C TYR A 14 3.39 -4.49 -9.00
N PRO A 15 4.55 -3.86 -8.70
CA PRO A 15 5.84 -4.53 -8.79
C PRO A 15 6.03 -5.63 -7.73
N SER A 16 6.56 -6.79 -8.14
CA SER A 16 6.79 -7.95 -7.26
C SER A 16 7.78 -7.69 -6.10
N GLU A 17 8.59 -6.65 -6.18
CA GLU A 17 9.45 -6.17 -5.10
C GLU A 17 8.66 -5.85 -3.83
N ILE A 18 7.39 -5.44 -3.98
CA ILE A 18 6.51 -5.13 -2.86
C ILE A 18 6.21 -6.36 -2.01
N ASP A 19 6.10 -7.55 -2.62
CA ASP A 19 5.86 -8.79 -1.87
C ASP A 19 7.02 -9.14 -0.92
N LYS A 20 8.22 -8.60 -1.18
CA LYS A 20 9.40 -8.79 -0.32
C LYS A 20 9.35 -7.92 0.93
N ILE A 21 8.72 -6.74 0.84
CA ILE A 21 8.59 -5.82 1.98
C ILE A 21 7.29 -6.03 2.75
N SER A 22 6.18 -6.39 2.09
CA SER A 22 4.87 -6.49 2.72
C SER A 22 4.08 -7.67 2.16
N LYS A 23 4.19 -8.83 2.82
CA LYS A 23 3.42 -10.02 2.46
C LYS A 23 1.92 -9.82 2.69
N GLU A 24 1.56 -9.12 3.76
CA GLU A 24 0.16 -8.91 4.08
C GLU A 24 -0.50 -7.90 3.14
N PHE A 25 0.26 -6.96 2.55
CA PHE A 25 -0.23 -6.15 1.44
C PHE A 25 -0.72 -7.01 0.27
N ASN A 26 0.04 -8.03 -0.15
CA ASN A 26 -0.37 -8.96 -1.21
C ASN A 26 -1.70 -9.65 -0.89
N ASN A 27 -1.85 -10.16 0.33
CA ASN A 27 -3.09 -10.80 0.77
C ASN A 27 -4.28 -9.85 0.69
N ILE A 28 -4.12 -8.61 1.21
CA ILE A 28 -5.18 -7.62 1.25
C ILE A 28 -5.53 -7.15 -0.17
N ILE A 29 -4.55 -6.83 -1.01
CA ILE A 29 -4.79 -6.29 -2.36
C ILE A 29 -5.42 -7.34 -3.26
N THR A 30 -5.05 -8.61 -3.09
CA THR A 30 -5.66 -9.74 -3.77
C THR A 30 -7.15 -9.84 -3.41
N GLN A 31 -7.49 -9.82 -2.12
CA GLN A 31 -8.89 -9.86 -1.69
C GLN A 31 -9.68 -8.63 -2.15
N SER A 32 -9.07 -7.44 -2.08
CA SER A 32 -9.71 -6.18 -2.45
C SER A 32 -10.04 -6.11 -3.93
N SER A 33 -9.09 -6.51 -4.78
CA SER A 33 -9.25 -6.48 -6.24
C SER A 33 -10.25 -7.51 -6.75
N ASN A 34 -10.28 -8.71 -6.15
CA ASN A 34 -11.31 -9.70 -6.45
C ASN A 34 -12.70 -9.26 -5.96
N ALA A 35 -12.79 -8.58 -4.82
CA ALA A 35 -14.06 -8.01 -4.36
C ALA A 35 -14.57 -6.93 -5.32
N GLU A 36 -13.69 -6.08 -5.83
CA GLU A 36 -14.02 -5.07 -6.85
C GLU A 36 -14.54 -5.71 -8.14
N ASP A 37 -13.87 -6.76 -8.65
CA ASP A 37 -14.28 -7.46 -9.87
C ASP A 37 -15.68 -8.11 -9.75
N LEU A 38 -16.04 -8.52 -8.53
CA LEU A 38 -17.38 -9.02 -8.20
C LEU A 38 -18.43 -7.92 -7.96
N GLY A 39 -18.05 -6.64 -8.05
CA GLY A 39 -18.93 -5.49 -7.80
C GLY A 39 -19.20 -5.20 -6.32
N TYR A 40 -18.33 -5.66 -5.41
CA TYR A 40 -18.41 -5.38 -3.97
C TYR A 40 -17.61 -4.12 -3.59
N ASP A 41 -17.96 -3.00 -4.22
CA ASP A 41 -17.20 -1.74 -4.17
C ASP A 41 -16.89 -1.25 -2.76
N HIS A 42 -17.87 -1.33 -1.84
CA HIS A 42 -17.65 -0.94 -0.44
C HIS A 42 -16.58 -1.79 0.27
N LEU A 43 -16.57 -3.10 0.02
CA LEU A 43 -15.56 -3.99 0.61
C LEU A 43 -14.19 -3.76 -0.03
N ALA A 44 -14.17 -3.56 -1.36
CA ALA A 44 -12.95 -3.24 -2.10
C ALA A 44 -12.31 -1.94 -1.60
N GLY A 45 -13.08 -0.86 -1.46
CA GLY A 45 -12.59 0.43 -0.97
C GLY A 45 -12.00 0.36 0.44
N ILE A 46 -12.67 -0.33 1.37
CA ILE A 46 -12.13 -0.60 2.72
C ILE A 46 -10.81 -1.39 2.63
N GLY A 47 -10.77 -2.40 1.77
CA GLY A 47 -9.60 -3.24 1.55
C GLY A 47 -8.40 -2.45 0.98
N TYR A 48 -8.61 -1.64 -0.05
CA TYR A 48 -7.59 -0.76 -0.61
C TYR A 48 -7.06 0.24 0.41
N ARG A 49 -7.92 0.81 1.26
CA ARG A 49 -7.47 1.65 2.37
C ARG A 49 -6.56 0.85 3.31
N LYS A 50 -6.95 -0.36 3.69
CA LYS A 50 -6.15 -1.22 4.57
C LYS A 50 -4.79 -1.56 3.93
N ALA A 51 -4.76 -1.84 2.63
CA ALA A 51 -3.53 -2.12 1.89
C ALA A 51 -2.53 -0.96 1.99
N ILE A 52 -2.98 0.30 1.88
CA ILE A 52 -2.12 1.48 2.05
C ILE A 52 -1.46 1.52 3.43
N GLU A 53 -2.19 1.16 4.49
CA GLU A 53 -1.62 1.16 5.84
C GLU A 53 -0.51 0.13 5.99
N PHE A 54 -0.73 -1.09 5.52
CA PHE A 54 0.27 -2.16 5.57
C PHE A 54 1.49 -1.80 4.74
N LEU A 55 1.30 -1.34 3.50
CA LEU A 55 2.40 -0.93 2.63
C LEU A 55 3.26 0.16 3.27
N VAL A 56 2.66 1.24 3.78
CA VAL A 56 3.41 2.36 4.38
C VAL A 56 4.15 1.94 5.63
N LYS A 57 3.50 1.18 6.53
CA LYS A 57 4.13 0.75 7.78
C LYS A 57 5.26 -0.24 7.50
N ASP A 58 5.03 -1.24 6.66
CA ASP A 58 6.03 -2.24 6.33
C ASP A 58 7.19 -1.63 5.53
N TYR A 59 6.95 -0.67 4.64
CA TYR A 59 8.02 0.08 3.97
C TYR A 59 8.94 0.80 4.98
N LEU A 60 8.37 1.47 5.99
CA LEU A 60 9.18 2.12 7.03
C LEU A 60 10.00 1.11 7.83
N ILE A 61 9.39 -0.03 8.20
CA ILE A 61 10.04 -1.04 9.04
C ILE A 61 11.10 -1.81 8.25
N GLU A 62 10.72 -2.41 7.13
CA GLU A 62 11.54 -3.39 6.41
C GLU A 62 12.57 -2.72 5.49
N PHE A 63 12.27 -1.53 4.95
CA PHE A 63 13.15 -0.86 4.00
C PHE A 63 13.86 0.36 4.61
N LYS A 64 13.17 1.14 5.43
CA LYS A 64 13.79 2.28 6.14
C LYS A 64 14.41 1.91 7.49
N ASN A 65 14.30 0.66 7.92
CA ASN A 65 14.86 0.14 9.17
C ASN A 65 14.34 0.90 10.41
N GLU A 66 13.10 1.40 10.35
CA GLU A 66 12.43 2.03 11.49
C GLU A 66 11.98 0.99 12.52
N ASP A 67 11.88 1.41 13.79
CA ASP A 67 11.50 0.51 14.88
C ASP A 67 10.06 -0.02 14.71
N ARG A 68 9.92 -1.36 14.67
CA ARG A 68 8.65 -2.05 14.43
C ARG A 68 7.59 -1.71 15.46
N ASP A 69 7.93 -1.67 16.75
CA ASP A 69 6.96 -1.43 17.82
C ASP A 69 6.45 0.02 17.79
N SER A 70 7.36 0.96 17.53
CA SER A 70 7.09 2.37 17.32
C SER A 70 6.20 2.61 16.09
N ILE A 71 6.49 2.00 14.95
CA ILE A 71 5.70 2.18 13.72
C ILE A 71 4.33 1.51 13.82
N SER A 72 4.25 0.29 14.39
CA SER A 72 3.01 -0.46 14.48
C SER A 72 1.94 0.25 15.31
N SER A 73 2.36 0.93 16.39
CA SER A 73 1.48 1.66 17.32
C SER A 73 1.05 3.04 16.83
N LYS A 74 1.73 3.63 15.85
CA LYS A 74 1.42 4.95 15.30
C LYS A 74 0.18 4.92 14.40
N LEU A 75 -0.51 6.06 14.36
CA LEU A 75 -1.55 6.31 13.36
C LEU A 75 -0.91 6.42 11.98
N LEU A 76 -1.60 5.94 10.94
CA LEU A 76 -1.05 6.01 9.58
C LEU A 76 -0.63 7.43 9.16
N SER A 77 -1.38 8.45 9.54
CA SER A 77 -1.04 9.84 9.22
C SER A 77 0.32 10.27 9.79
N GLN A 78 0.72 9.72 10.93
CA GLN A 78 2.03 9.96 11.54
C GLN A 78 3.13 9.19 10.81
N CYS A 79 2.87 7.95 10.41
CA CYS A 79 3.79 7.16 9.58
C CYS A 79 4.03 7.81 8.21
N ILE A 80 2.97 8.30 7.54
CA ILE A 80 3.11 9.02 6.26
C ILE A 80 3.98 10.27 6.44
N LYS A 81 3.81 10.98 7.55
CA LYS A 81 4.59 12.19 7.85
C LYS A 81 6.08 11.89 8.08
N SER A 82 6.45 10.69 8.49
CA SER A 82 7.86 10.30 8.70
C SER A 82 8.55 9.77 7.43
N ILE A 83 7.86 9.74 6.29
CA ILE A 83 8.50 9.38 5.01
C ILE A 83 9.32 10.57 4.52
N ASP A 84 10.62 10.36 4.30
CA ASP A 84 11.55 11.41 3.86
C ASP A 84 11.38 11.80 2.38
N ASP A 85 11.07 10.83 1.50
CA ASP A 85 10.81 11.13 0.09
C ASP A 85 9.43 11.77 -0.07
N GLU A 86 9.42 13.06 -0.37
CA GLU A 86 8.19 13.86 -0.53
C GLU A 86 7.23 13.28 -1.59
N ARG A 87 7.76 12.62 -2.63
CA ARG A 87 6.92 12.02 -3.69
C ARG A 87 6.17 10.82 -3.15
N ILE A 88 6.83 9.94 -2.38
CA ILE A 88 6.21 8.80 -1.70
C ILE A 88 5.22 9.31 -0.66
N GLN A 89 5.62 10.29 0.15
CA GLN A 89 4.78 10.90 1.17
C GLN A 89 3.48 11.47 0.58
N ASN A 90 3.57 12.25 -0.50
CA ASN A 90 2.41 12.88 -1.13
C ASN A 90 1.46 11.85 -1.74
N LEU A 91 1.99 10.81 -2.40
CA LEU A 91 1.19 9.70 -2.93
C LEU A 91 0.46 8.94 -1.82
N ALA A 92 1.18 8.55 -0.77
CA ALA A 92 0.60 7.86 0.38
C ALA A 92 -0.48 8.70 1.07
N LYS A 93 -0.24 10.00 1.22
CA LYS A 93 -1.20 10.95 1.78
C LYS A 93 -2.47 11.06 0.93
N ALA A 94 -2.34 11.28 -0.38
CA ALA A 94 -3.47 11.40 -1.29
C ALA A 94 -4.29 10.10 -1.34
N ALA A 95 -3.61 8.94 -1.45
CA ALA A 95 -4.25 7.64 -1.39
C ALA A 95 -4.98 7.43 -0.05
N SER A 96 -4.36 7.81 1.08
CA SER A 96 -5.01 7.68 2.40
C SER A 96 -6.26 8.56 2.55
N TRP A 97 -6.30 9.73 1.90
CA TRP A 97 -7.45 10.62 1.93
C TRP A 97 -8.65 10.02 1.20
N ILE A 98 -8.45 9.53 -0.01
CA ILE A 98 -9.52 8.85 -0.76
C ILE A 98 -9.91 7.55 -0.06
N GLY A 99 -8.94 6.75 0.41
CA GLY A 99 -9.23 5.53 1.17
C GLY A 99 -10.02 5.79 2.46
N ASN A 100 -9.82 6.93 3.13
CA ASN A 100 -10.64 7.31 4.27
C ASN A 100 -12.10 7.56 3.86
N ASP A 101 -12.35 8.14 2.69
CA ASP A 101 -13.72 8.34 2.19
C ASP A 101 -14.43 7.02 1.87
N GLU A 102 -13.70 5.95 1.57
CA GLU A 102 -14.26 4.60 1.39
C GLU A 102 -14.63 3.90 2.71
N THR A 103 -14.25 4.48 3.85
CA THR A 103 -14.45 3.88 5.19
C THR A 103 -15.33 4.72 6.11
N HIS A 104 -15.39 6.04 5.90
CA HIS A 104 -16.12 6.97 6.74
C HIS A 104 -17.50 7.29 6.17
N TYR A 105 -18.46 7.60 7.04
CA TYR A 105 -19.83 7.94 6.66
C TYR A 105 -19.94 9.20 5.78
N ILE A 106 -19.07 10.20 6.02
CA ILE A 106 -19.03 11.45 5.24
C ILE A 106 -17.80 11.44 4.35
N ARG A 107 -18.00 11.48 3.04
CA ARG A 107 -16.93 11.66 2.05
C ARG A 107 -16.53 13.14 1.97
N LYS A 108 -15.22 13.40 1.92
CA LYS A 108 -14.66 14.76 1.83
C LYS A 108 -14.20 15.11 0.42
N HIS A 109 -13.78 14.13 -0.36
CA HIS A 109 -13.23 14.25 -1.70
C HIS A 109 -14.25 13.70 -2.72
N ILE A 110 -15.34 14.44 -2.89
CA ILE A 110 -16.49 14.00 -3.72
C ILE A 110 -16.21 13.97 -5.22
N ASP A 111 -15.13 14.62 -5.66
CA ASP A 111 -14.63 14.61 -7.03
C ASP A 111 -13.67 13.44 -7.32
N LYS A 112 -13.52 12.51 -6.36
CA LYS A 112 -12.62 11.37 -6.41
C LYS A 112 -13.33 10.05 -6.18
N ASP A 113 -12.81 9.00 -6.81
CA ASP A 113 -13.35 7.64 -6.71
C ASP A 113 -12.28 6.57 -6.44
N ILE A 114 -12.71 5.31 -6.44
CA ILE A 114 -11.86 4.14 -6.21
C ILE A 114 -10.79 3.96 -7.31
N GLN A 115 -11.01 4.45 -8.53
CA GLN A 115 -10.01 4.38 -9.59
C GLN A 115 -8.90 5.41 -9.38
N ASP A 116 -9.22 6.61 -8.88
CA ASP A 116 -8.19 7.56 -8.42
C ASP A 116 -7.34 6.95 -7.29
N LEU A 117 -7.98 6.31 -6.31
CA LEU A 117 -7.31 5.61 -5.21
C LEU A 117 -6.34 4.55 -5.74
N LYS A 118 -6.80 3.69 -6.64
CA LYS A 118 -6.00 2.63 -7.26
C LYS A 118 -4.83 3.19 -8.05
N SER A 119 -5.03 4.27 -8.80
CA SER A 119 -3.97 4.94 -9.56
C SER A 119 -2.86 5.47 -8.63
N PHE A 120 -3.23 6.12 -7.51
CA PHE A 120 -2.26 6.56 -6.52
C PHE A 120 -1.56 5.40 -5.81
N LEU A 121 -2.28 4.33 -5.48
CA LEU A 121 -1.70 3.15 -4.87
C LEU A 121 -0.72 2.44 -5.81
N HIS A 122 -1.06 2.31 -7.09
CA HIS A 122 -0.18 1.73 -8.10
C HIS A 122 1.10 2.54 -8.24
N THR A 123 0.96 3.87 -8.33
CA THR A 123 2.12 4.78 -8.40
C THR A 123 2.97 4.71 -7.14
N LEU A 124 2.34 4.63 -5.96
CA LEU A 124 3.03 4.46 -4.68
C LEU A 124 3.87 3.17 -4.66
N THR A 125 3.28 2.03 -5.05
CA THR A 125 4.01 0.75 -5.13
C THR A 125 5.16 0.81 -6.14
N SER A 126 4.96 1.49 -7.27
CA SER A 126 6.01 1.68 -8.28
C SER A 126 7.19 2.48 -7.74
N LEU A 127 6.91 3.56 -7.01
CA LEU A 127 7.94 4.44 -6.48
C LEU A 127 8.74 3.77 -5.36
N VAL A 128 8.07 3.02 -4.47
CA VAL A 128 8.74 2.19 -3.46
C VAL A 128 9.62 1.12 -4.12
N SER A 129 9.13 0.47 -5.19
CA SER A 129 9.93 -0.49 -5.94
C SER A 129 11.17 0.15 -6.58
N PHE A 130 11.05 1.36 -7.14
CA PHE A 130 12.20 2.08 -7.68
C PHE A 130 13.23 2.38 -6.61
N GLU A 131 12.80 2.78 -5.42
CA GLU A 131 13.71 3.05 -4.32
C GLU A 131 14.47 1.79 -3.86
N ILE A 132 13.78 0.65 -3.79
CA ILE A 132 14.40 -0.65 -3.53
C ILE A 132 15.48 -0.98 -4.58
N GLN A 133 15.21 -0.71 -5.86
CA GLN A 133 16.17 -1.00 -6.93
C GLN A 133 17.35 -0.01 -6.95
N ILE A 134 17.10 1.26 -6.63
CA ILE A 134 18.15 2.27 -6.48
C ILE A 134 19.10 1.88 -5.35
N SER A 135 18.57 1.52 -4.17
CA SER A 135 19.38 1.09 -3.03
C SER A 135 20.24 -0.13 -3.37
N LYS A 136 19.69 -1.14 -4.08
CA LYS A 136 20.49 -2.29 -4.55
C LYS A 136 21.61 -1.89 -5.51
N ALA A 137 21.36 -0.93 -6.40
CA ALA A 137 22.37 -0.45 -7.33
C ALA A 137 23.50 0.29 -6.60
N GLU A 138 23.16 1.11 -5.61
CA GLU A 138 24.12 1.80 -4.74
C GLU A 138 24.95 0.80 -3.93
N ASP A 139 24.32 -0.21 -3.33
CA ASP A 139 25.01 -1.29 -2.62
C ASP A 139 25.96 -2.06 -3.53
N PHE A 140 25.53 -2.34 -4.78
CA PHE A 140 26.39 -2.99 -5.76
C PHE A 140 27.60 -2.13 -6.12
N ILE A 141 27.43 -0.82 -6.31
CA ILE A 141 28.53 0.11 -6.61
C ILE A 141 29.50 0.21 -5.42
N ASN A 142 29.00 0.29 -4.19
CA ASN A 142 29.82 0.50 -2.99
C ASN A 142 30.58 -0.75 -2.53
N ASN A 143 30.09 -1.95 -2.90
CA ASN A 143 30.72 -3.24 -2.57
C ASN A 143 31.66 -3.76 -3.67
N ASN A 144 31.92 -2.96 -4.72
CA ASN A 144 32.90 -3.22 -5.78
C ASN A 144 33.91 -2.06 -5.88
#